data_AF-A0A7Y1YRA2-F1
#
_entry.id   AF-A0A7Y1YRA2-F1
#
_cell.length_a   1.000
_cell.length_b   1.000
_cell.length_c   1.000
_cell.angle_alpha   90.00
_cell.angle_beta   90.00
_cell.angle_gamma   90.00
#
_symmetry.space_group_name_H-M   'P 1'
#
loop_
_entity.id
_entity.type
_entity.pdbx_description
1 polymer ?
#
loop_
_entity_poly.entity_id
_entity_poly.type
_entity_poly.pdbx_seq_one_letter_code
_entity_poly.pdbx_strand_id
1 'polypeptide(L)' 'MNKLKIFNDPVYGFVSIDFEIIFDLIQHPYFQRLRRISQLGMTSLTYPGAVHSRFHHALGALHLMKLAIDVLRQKGAE' A
#
# COMPACT_ATOMS: atom_id res chain seq x y z
N MET A 1 9.20 -7.02 19.72
CA MET A 1 8.54 -5.71 19.47
C MET A 1 7.37 -5.95 18.55
N ASN A 2 6.16 -5.58 18.93
CA ASN A 2 4.99 -5.67 18.04
C ASN A 2 5.23 -4.79 16.80
N LYS A 3 5.66 -5.40 15.69
CA LYS A 3 5.91 -4.73 14.39
C LYS A 3 4.62 -4.51 13.59
N LEU A 4 3.45 -4.57 14.23
CA LEU A 4 2.17 -4.27 13.58
C LEU A 4 2.10 -2.76 13.33
N LYS A 5 2.52 -2.35 12.13
CA LYS A 5 2.54 -0.95 11.72
C LYS A 5 1.21 -0.59 11.06
N ILE A 6 0.63 0.50 11.53
CA ILE A 6 -0.56 1.11 10.94
C ILE A 6 -0.10 2.31 10.12
N PHE A 7 -0.57 2.39 8.87
CA PHE A 7 -0.36 3.52 7.97
C PHE A 7 -1.66 4.31 7.85
N ASN A 8 -1.57 5.65 7.92
CA ASN A 8 -2.68 6.52 7.57
C ASN A 8 -2.67 6.74 6.05
N ASP A 9 -3.74 6.31 5.39
CA ASP A 9 -3.97 6.36 3.96
C ASP A 9 -5.21 7.24 3.68
N PRO A 10 -5.12 8.21 2.75
CA PRO A 10 -6.21 9.14 2.48
C PRO A 10 -7.42 8.52 1.78
N VAL A 11 -7.30 7.30 1.23
CA VAL A 11 -8.39 6.60 0.52
C VAL A 11 -9.07 5.60 1.44
N TYR A 12 -8.29 4.81 2.18
CA TYR A 12 -8.81 3.70 3.00
C TYR A 12 -8.80 3.95 4.51
N GLY A 13 -8.29 5.10 4.96
CA GLY A 13 -8.08 5.39 6.38
C GLY A 13 -6.88 4.61 6.91
N PHE A 14 -7.08 3.73 7.89
CA PHE A 14 -5.96 3.00 8.50
C PHE A 14 -5.70 1.66 7.80
N VAL A 15 -4.49 1.50 7.24
CA VAL A 15 -4.01 0.25 6.65
C VAL A 15 -3.06 -0.44 7.63
N SER A 16 -3.43 -1.66 8.05
CA SER A 16 -2.61 -2.50 8.94
C SER A 16 -1.69 -3.43 8.16
N ILE A 17 -0.46 -3.62 8.65
CA ILE A 17 0.46 -4.65 8.18
C ILE A 17 0.52 -5.77 9.21
N ASP A 18 -0.05 -6.91 8.87
CA ASP A 18 -0.28 -8.01 9.83
C ASP A 18 0.82 -9.07 9.81
N PHE A 19 1.73 -9.02 8.82
CA PHE A 19 2.78 -10.02 8.62
C PHE A 19 4.16 -9.37 8.63
N GLU A 20 5.08 -9.93 9.42
CA GLU A 20 6.45 -9.41 9.55
C GLU A 20 7.20 -9.39 8.22
N ILE A 21 7.05 -10.42 7.39
CA ILE A 21 7.68 -10.49 6.08
C ILE A 21 7.25 -9.34 5.16
N ILE A 22 5.97 -8.93 5.24
CA ILE A 22 5.45 -7.81 4.46
C ILE A 22 6.03 -6.49 4.98
N PHE A 23 6.14 -6.35 6.31
CA PHE A 23 6.79 -5.20 6.90
C PHE A 23 8.25 -5.08 6.46
N ASP A 24 9.02 -6.17 6.53
CA ASP A 24 10.42 -6.17 6.13
C ASP A 24 10.59 -5.88 4.63
N LEU A 25 9.69 -6.39 3.76
CA LEU A 25 9.62 -6.03 2.34
C LEU A 25 9.35 -4.55 2.12
N ILE A 26 8.39 -3.97 2.86
CA ILE A 26 8.10 -2.53 2.76
C ILE A 26 9.32 -1.71 3.17
N GLN A 27 10.05 -2.12 4.21
CA GLN A 27 11.25 -1.45 4.70
C GLN A 27 12.46 -1.60 3.77
N HIS A 28 12.44 -2.59 2.86
CA HIS A 28 13.54 -2.83 1.93
C HIS A 28 13.83 -1.61 1.02
N PRO A 29 15.09 -1.24 0.76
CA PRO A 29 15.45 -0.08 -0.06
C PRO A 29 14.78 -0.04 -1.44
N TYR A 30 14.59 -1.20 -2.07
CA TYR A 30 13.93 -1.30 -3.38
C TYR A 30 12.44 -0.93 -3.32
N PHE A 31 11.75 -1.26 -2.23
CA PHE A 31 10.37 -0.84 -2.04
C PHE A 31 10.30 0.63 -1.62
N GLN A 32 11.19 1.07 -0.71
CA GLN A 32 11.28 2.48 -0.30
C GLN A 32 11.61 3.44 -1.47
N ARG A 33 12.32 2.97 -2.52
CA ARG A 33 12.54 3.74 -3.76
C ARG A 33 11.23 4.22 -4.39
N LEU A 34 10.14 3.47 -4.26
CA LEU A 34 8.84 3.84 -4.83
C LEU A 34 8.30 5.17 -4.30
N ARG A 35 8.79 5.67 -3.16
CA ARG A 35 8.43 6.99 -2.63
C ARG A 35 8.80 8.14 -3.57
N ARG A 36 9.83 7.94 -4.40
CA ARG A 36 10.37 8.94 -5.33
C ARG A 36 9.88 8.78 -6.77
N ILE A 37 8.94 7.87 -7.01
CA ILE A 37 8.37 7.61 -8.33
C ILE A 37 6.91 8.05 -8.31
N SER A 38 6.57 9.06 -9.11
CA SER A 38 5.19 9.51 -9.30
C SER A 38 4.33 8.34 -9.82
N GLN A 39 3.12 8.20 -9.29
CA GLN A 39 2.17 7.23 -9.81
C GLN A 39 1.75 7.58 -11.25
N LEU A 40 1.52 8.86 -11.53
CA LEU A 40 0.96 9.35 -12.79
C LEU A 40 1.97 10.15 -13.64
N GLY A 41 3.27 10.04 -13.36
CA GLY A 41 4.30 10.75 -14.13
C GLY A 41 4.11 12.27 -14.09
N MET A 42 4.05 12.90 -15.27
CA MET A 42 3.94 14.36 -15.44
C MET A 42 2.51 14.91 -15.27
N THR A 43 1.52 14.07 -14.95
CA THR A 43 0.13 14.51 -14.73
C THR A 43 0.01 15.63 -13.69
N SER A 44 0.94 15.70 -12.73
CA SER A 44 1.00 16.81 -11.75
C SER A 44 1.16 18.20 -12.37
N LEU A 45 1.67 18.31 -13.60
CA LEU A 45 1.79 19.58 -14.32
C LEU A 45 0.45 20.17 -14.74
N THR A 46 -0.56 19.32 -14.98
CA THR A 46 -1.92 19.73 -15.33
C THR A 46 -2.86 19.63 -14.14
N TYR A 47 -2.67 18.61 -13.30
CA TYR A 47 -3.48 18.34 -12.12
C TYR A 47 -2.60 18.39 -10.87
N PRO A 48 -2.46 19.56 -10.21
CA PRO A 48 -1.49 19.75 -9.13
C PRO A 48 -1.70 18.84 -7.91
N GLY A 49 -2.88 18.22 -7.75
CA GLY A 49 -3.15 17.20 -6.73
C GLY A 49 -2.61 15.80 -7.04
N ALA A 50 -2.17 15.53 -8.27
CA ALA A 50 -1.66 14.23 -8.72
C ALA A 50 -0.20 13.98 -8.27
N VAL A 51 0.09 14.19 -6.99
CA VAL A 51 1.43 14.11 -6.39
C VAL A 51 1.71 12.79 -5.67
N HIS A 52 0.74 11.88 -5.66
CA HIS A 52 0.87 10.59 -5.00
C HIS A 52 1.95 9.73 -5.68
N SER A 53 2.73 9.03 -4.86
CA SER A 53 3.81 8.15 -5.34
C SER A 53 3.34 6.70 -5.47
N ARG A 54 4.09 5.92 -6.25
CA ARG A 54 3.87 4.46 -6.41
C ARG A 54 3.90 3.71 -5.08
N PHE A 55 4.59 4.26 -4.07
CA PHE A 55 4.63 3.68 -2.73
C PHE A 55 3.24 3.62 -2.08
N HIS A 56 2.50 4.73 -2.08
CA HIS A 56 1.17 4.78 -1.48
C HIS A 56 0.20 3.86 -2.23
N HIS A 57 0.26 3.90 -3.56
CA HIS A 57 -0.56 3.02 -4.40
C HIS A 57 -0.30 1.53 -4.12
N ALA A 58 0.96 1.12 -3.98
CA ALA A 58 1.31 -0.27 -3.66
C ALA A 58 0.79 -0.71 -2.28
N LEU A 59 0.81 0.18 -1.27
CA LEU A 59 0.19 -0.11 0.03
C LEU A 59 -1.33 -0.26 -0.06
N GLY A 60 -2.00 0.58 -0.85
CA GLY A 60 -3.42 0.44 -1.14
C GLY A 60 -3.76 -0.88 -1.85
N ALA A 61 -2.93 -1.29 -2.82
CA ALA A 61 -3.09 -2.57 -3.52
C ALA A 61 -2.93 -3.77 -2.57
N LEU A 62 -1.95 -3.73 -1.67
CA LEU A 62 -1.78 -4.72 -0.60
C LEU A 62 -3.04 -4.81 0.28
N HIS A 63 -3.58 -3.67 0.69
CA HIS A 63 -4.79 -3.61 1.50
C HIS A 63 -5.99 -4.27 0.81
N LEU A 64 -6.24 -3.92 -0.45
CA LEU A 64 -7.34 -4.51 -1.23
C LEU A 64 -7.17 -6.01 -1.45
N MET A 65 -5.94 -6.47 -1.72
CA MET A 65 -5.66 -7.90 -1.91
C MET A 65 -5.99 -8.69 -0.63
N LYS A 66 -5.63 -8.15 0.54
CA LYS A 66 -5.99 -8.75 1.84
C LYS A 66 -7.50 -8.88 1.98
N LEU A 67 -8.25 -7.80 1.74
CA LEU A 67 -9.71 -7.83 1.81
C LEU A 67 -10.33 -8.83 0.83
N ALA A 68 -9.81 -8.91 -0.39
CA ALA A 68 -10.27 -9.85 -1.40
C ALA A 68 -10.05 -11.32 -0.97
N ILE A 69 -8.85 -11.64 -0.45
CA ILE A 69 -8.53 -12.98 0.07
C ILE A 69 -9.43 -13.32 1.26
N ASP A 70 -9.66 -12.38 2.17
CA ASP A 70 -10.54 -12.60 3.33
C ASP A 70 -11.98 -12.95 2.90
N VAL A 71 -12.48 -12.29 1.85
CA VAL A 71 -13.80 -12.62 1.25
C VAL A 71 -13.80 -14.02 0.62
N LEU A 72 -12.74 -14.41 -0.09
CA LEU A 72 -12.64 -15.76 -0.69
C LEU A 72 -12.61 -16.85 0.38
N ARG A 73 -11.84 -16.63 1.46
CA ARG A 73 -11.79 -17.50 2.64
C ARG A 73 -13.15 -17.67 3.30
N GLN A 74 -13.86 -16.58 3.54
CA GLN A 74 -15.19 -16.61 4.13
C GLN A 74 -16.20 -17.41 3.27
N LYS A 75 -15.98 -17.45 1.96
CA LYS A 75 -16.82 -18.20 1.02
C LYS A 75 -16.36 -19.65 0.81
N GLY A 76 -15.25 -20.08 1.42
CA GLY A 76 -14.69 -21.42 1.22
C GLY A 76 -14.18 -21.66 -0.20
N ALA A 77 -13.75 -20.60 -0.90
CA ALA A 77 -13.29 -20.63 -2.29
C ALA A 77 -11.77 -20.40 -2.41
N GLU A 78 -11.00 -20.76 -1.36
CA GLU A 78 -9.52 -20.72 -1.36
C GLU A 78 -8.90 -22.08 -1.71
#